data_AF-G6AVF7-F1
#
_entry.id   AF-G6AVF7-F1
#
_cell.length_a   1.000
_cell.length_b   1.000
_cell.length_c   1.000
_cell.angle_alpha   90.00
_cell.angle_beta   90.00
_cell.angle_gamma   90.00
#
_symmetry.space_group_name_H-M   'P 1'
#
loop_
_entity.id
_entity.type
_entity.pdbx_description
1 polymer ?
#
loop_
_entity_poly.entity_id
_entity_poly.type
_entity_poly.pdbx_seq_one_letter_code
_entity_poly.pdbx_strand_id
1 'polypeptide(L)'
;MFSTDKNIETIAELIEAVKNYIGLQTKYAKLDVIEKIVRLLTALTMLAVLLLLLFIGLIYLSFATAYALAPLIGTALAFACVAGGYFVMLFLCMIFRKRWIERPLVKFLAGLLMNE
;
A
#
# COMPACT_ATOMS: atom_id res chain seq x y z
N MET A 1 54.54 -11.38 -31.59
CA MET A 1 53.80 -12.22 -30.63
C MET A 1 53.55 -11.53 -29.28
N PHE A 2 53.78 -10.21 -29.15
CA PHE A 2 53.84 -9.53 -27.84
C PHE A 2 52.66 -8.60 -27.50
N SER A 3 51.67 -8.49 -28.39
CA SER A 3 50.51 -7.59 -28.18
C SER A 3 49.28 -8.32 -27.65
N THR A 4 49.22 -9.65 -27.80
CA THR A 4 48.06 -10.46 -27.39
C THR A 4 48.03 -10.67 -25.88
N ASP A 5 49.18 -10.94 -25.24
CA ASP A 5 49.26 -11.15 -23.78
C ASP A 5 48.87 -9.90 -22.98
N LYS A 6 49.34 -8.72 -23.42
CA LYS A 6 49.02 -7.44 -22.76
C LYS A 6 47.53 -7.09 -22.81
N ASN A 7 46.86 -7.49 -23.88
CA ASN A 7 45.43 -7.27 -24.06
C ASN A 7 44.59 -8.23 -23.20
N ILE A 8 45.06 -9.47 -23.02
CA ILE A 8 44.43 -10.47 -22.15
C ILE A 8 44.53 -10.05 -20.68
N GLU A 9 45.68 -9.51 -20.26
CA GLU A 9 45.91 -9.03 -18.89
C GLU A 9 45.04 -7.79 -18.56
N THR A 10 44.90 -6.87 -19.52
CA THR A 10 44.02 -5.70 -19.39
C THR A 10 42.53 -6.11 -19.32
N ILE A 11 42.12 -7.12 -20.10
CA ILE A 11 40.75 -7.67 -20.07
C ILE A 11 40.48 -8.39 -18.73
N ALA A 12 41.49 -9.05 -18.15
CA ALA A 12 41.38 -9.69 -16.84
C ALA A 12 41.20 -8.66 -15.71
N GLU A 13 41.97 -7.56 -15.70
CA GLU A 13 41.79 -6.46 -14.75
C GLU A 13 40.43 -5.78 -14.90
N LEU A 14 39.94 -5.59 -16.12
CA LEU A 14 38.60 -5.05 -16.39
C LEU A 14 37.49 -5.97 -15.86
N ILE A 15 37.61 -7.28 -16.05
CA ILE A 15 36.65 -8.28 -15.53
C ILE A 15 36.63 -8.27 -14.01
N GLU A 16 37.79 -8.13 -13.36
CA GLU A 16 37.90 -8.07 -11.91
C GLU A 16 37.34 -6.76 -11.33
N ALA A 17 37.61 -5.63 -11.98
CA ALA A 17 37.03 -4.33 -11.63
C ALA A 17 35.50 -4.34 -11.76
N VAL A 18 34.95 -4.90 -12.85
CA VAL A 18 33.51 -5.05 -13.06
C VAL A 18 32.88 -5.98 -12.02
N LYS A 19 33.54 -7.09 -11.69
CA LYS A 19 33.08 -8.04 -10.66
C LYS A 19 33.02 -7.41 -9.26
N ASN A 20 34.01 -6.60 -8.91
CA ASN A 20 34.00 -5.84 -7.66
C ASN A 20 32.92 -4.75 -7.65
N TYR A 21 32.68 -4.08 -8.78
CA TYR A 21 31.62 -3.05 -8.90
C TYR A 21 30.21 -3.64 -8.73
N ILE A 22 29.95 -4.80 -9.34
CA ILE A 22 28.68 -5.55 -9.19
C ILE A 22 28.53 -6.09 -7.76
N GLY A 23 29.64 -6.54 -7.15
CA GLY A 23 29.69 -6.99 -5.77
C GLY A 23 29.29 -5.90 -4.76
N LEU A 24 29.69 -4.65 -4.97
CA LEU A 24 29.24 -3.52 -4.13
C LEU A 24 27.81 -3.10 -4.44
N GLN A 25 27.41 -3.02 -5.72
CA GLN A 25 26.05 -2.65 -6.12
C GLN A 25 24.98 -3.58 -5.53
N THR A 26 25.26 -4.88 -5.45
CA THR A 26 24.31 -5.85 -4.85
C THR A 26 24.06 -5.61 -3.36
N LYS A 27 25.03 -5.05 -2.62
CA LYS A 27 24.86 -4.75 -1.20
C LYS A 27 24.03 -3.49 -0.98
N TYR A 28 24.22 -2.46 -1.80
CA TYR A 28 23.40 -1.24 -1.78
C TYR A 28 21.97 -1.50 -2.28
N ALA A 29 21.80 -2.30 -3.34
CA ALA A 29 20.49 -2.69 -3.83
C ALA A 29 19.69 -3.50 -2.78
N LYS A 30 20.35 -4.37 -2.02
CA LYS A 30 19.69 -5.09 -0.90
C LYS A 30 19.20 -4.14 0.19
N LEU A 31 19.99 -3.12 0.54
CA LEU A 31 19.63 -2.16 1.58
C LEU A 31 18.47 -1.26 1.15
N ASP A 32 18.47 -0.84 -0.11
CA ASP A 32 17.42 -0.02 -0.71
C ASP A 32 16.07 -0.79 -0.81
N VAL A 33 16.12 -2.07 -1.20
CA VAL A 33 14.94 -2.95 -1.18
C VAL A 33 14.38 -3.11 0.24
N ILE A 34 15.24 -3.29 1.24
CA ILE A 34 14.81 -3.39 2.65
C ILE A 34 14.14 -2.08 3.10
N GLU A 35 14.72 -0.92 2.77
CA GLU A 35 14.12 0.37 3.12
C GLU A 35 12.73 0.54 2.49
N LYS A 36 12.58 0.15 1.21
CA LYS A 36 11.29 0.19 0.50
C LYS A 36 10.25 -0.73 1.16
N ILE A 37 10.65 -1.94 1.56
CA ILE A 37 9.78 -2.89 2.27
C ILE A 37 9.35 -2.33 3.62
N VAL A 38 10.28 -1.76 4.39
CA VAL A 38 9.96 -1.15 5.68
C VAL A 38 9.00 0.02 5.50
N ARG A 39 9.24 0.90 4.53
CA ARG A 39 8.33 2.03 4.22
C ARG A 39 6.93 1.55 3.82
N LEU A 40 6.85 0.48 3.02
CA LEU A 40 5.58 -0.14 2.61
C LEU A 40 4.86 -0.76 3.80
N LEU A 41 5.57 -1.50 4.65
CA LEU A 41 5.04 -2.06 5.90
C LEU A 41 4.53 -0.95 6.82
N THR A 42 5.29 0.12 7.03
CA THR A 42 4.85 1.26 7.86
C THR A 42 3.60 1.91 7.30
N ALA A 43 3.53 2.14 5.98
CA ALA A 43 2.33 2.68 5.34
C ALA A 43 1.12 1.75 5.49
N LEU A 44 1.31 0.44 5.31
CA LEU A 44 0.27 -0.56 5.49
C LEU A 44 -0.22 -0.60 6.94
N THR A 45 0.70 -0.52 7.90
CA THR A 45 0.38 -0.51 9.34
C THR A 45 -0.38 0.75 9.72
N MET A 46 0.05 1.92 9.25
CA MET A 46 -0.66 3.20 9.44
C MET A 46 -2.08 3.15 8.87
N LEU A 47 -2.24 2.60 7.66
CA LEU A 47 -3.54 2.44 7.03
C LEU A 47 -4.43 1.46 7.81
N ALA A 48 -3.88 0.34 8.27
CA ALA A 48 -4.60 -0.61 9.10
C ALA A 48 -5.09 0.01 10.42
N VAL A 49 -4.24 0.77 11.12
CA VAL A 49 -4.60 1.48 12.35
C VAL A 49 -5.70 2.50 12.07
N LEU A 50 -5.59 3.28 11.00
CA LEU A 50 -6.59 4.29 10.63
C LEU A 50 -7.93 3.65 10.27
N LEU A 51 -7.92 2.56 9.50
CA LEU A 51 -9.14 1.80 9.17
C LEU A 51 -9.79 1.21 10.42
N LEU A 52 -8.99 0.66 11.34
CA LEU A 52 -9.48 0.11 12.60
C LEU A 52 -10.15 1.20 13.45
N LEU A 53 -9.52 2.37 13.57
CA LEU A 53 -10.08 3.52 14.29
C LEU A 53 -11.39 4.00 13.66
N LEU A 54 -11.43 4.11 12.33
CA LEU A 54 -12.63 4.42 11.57
C LEU A 54 -13.74 3.40 11.82
N PHE A 55 -13.41 2.11 11.84
CA PHE A 55 -14.37 1.03 12.03
C PHE A 55 -15.04 1.12 13.42
N ILE A 56 -14.23 1.34 14.46
CA ILE A 56 -14.73 1.55 15.82
C ILE A 56 -15.64 2.78 15.86
N GLY A 57 -15.20 3.89 15.27
CA GLY A 57 -16.00 5.12 15.19
C GLY A 57 -17.34 4.92 14.49
N LEU A 58 -17.36 4.18 13.37
CA LEU A 58 -18.57 3.86 12.61
C LEU A 58 -19.57 3.06 13.45
N ILE A 59 -19.10 2.08 14.22
CA ILE A 59 -19.96 1.27 15.10
C ILE A 59 -20.64 2.16 16.14
N TYR A 60 -19.87 2.99 16.86
CA TYR A 60 -20.44 3.90 17.85
C TYR A 60 -21.41 4.91 17.24
N LEU A 61 -21.08 5.44 16.05
CA LEU A 61 -21.95 6.35 15.33
C LEU A 61 -23.27 5.67 14.89
N SER A 62 -23.21 4.39 14.51
CA SER A 62 -24.40 3.57 14.21
C SER A 62 -25.32 3.47 15.40
N PHE A 63 -24.77 3.12 16.57
CA PHE A 63 -25.54 3.03 17.81
C PHE A 63 -26.12 4.39 18.19
N ALA A 64 -25.34 5.46 18.12
CA ALA A 64 -25.81 6.81 18.40
C ALA A 64 -27.01 7.18 17.50
N THR A 65 -26.93 6.89 16.20
CA THR A 65 -28.01 7.15 15.24
C THR A 65 -29.24 6.31 15.55
N ALA A 66 -29.07 5.02 15.84
CA ALA A 66 -30.18 4.13 16.19
C ALA A 66 -30.88 4.59 17.48
N TYR A 67 -30.13 4.97 18.52
CA TYR A 67 -30.69 5.46 19.77
C TYR A 67 -31.36 6.82 19.62
N ALA A 68 -30.84 7.71 18.77
CA ALA A 68 -31.48 8.99 18.47
C ALA A 68 -32.82 8.81 17.73
N LEU A 69 -32.94 7.80 16.87
CA LEU A 69 -34.17 7.48 16.15
C LEU A 69 -35.15 6.61 16.96
N ALA A 70 -34.67 5.85 17.94
CA ALA A 70 -35.47 4.97 18.79
C ALA A 70 -36.72 5.63 19.41
N PRO A 71 -36.69 6.87 19.95
CA PRO A 71 -37.89 7.49 20.52
C PRO A 71 -38.95 7.90 19.49
N LEU A 72 -38.58 8.05 18.21
CA LEU A 72 -39.53 8.46 17.17
C LEU A 72 -40.25 7.28 16.52
N ILE A 73 -39.52 6.20 16.25
CA ILE A 73 -39.99 5.08 15.41
C ILE A 73 -39.87 3.71 16.10
N GLY A 74 -39.37 3.67 17.33
CA GLY A 74 -39.07 2.42 18.04
C GLY A 74 -37.71 1.83 17.66
N THR A 75 -37.15 1.01 18.56
CA THR A 75 -35.79 0.47 18.43
C THR A 75 -35.60 -0.41 17.20
N ALA A 76 -36.56 -1.30 16.90
CA ALA A 76 -36.47 -2.21 15.76
C ALA A 76 -36.41 -1.46 14.41
N LEU A 77 -37.29 -0.47 14.22
CA LEU A 77 -37.31 0.33 12.99
C LEU A 77 -36.11 1.28 12.90
N ALA A 78 -35.59 1.77 14.02
CA ALA A 78 -34.38 2.58 14.05
C ALA A 78 -33.15 1.80 13.56
N PHE A 79 -32.94 0.56 14.04
CA PHE A 79 -31.87 -0.30 13.53
C PHE A 79 -32.09 -0.68 12.05
N ALA A 80 -33.33 -0.93 11.63
CA ALA A 80 -33.64 -1.18 10.22
C ALA A 80 -33.31 0.02 9.32
N CYS A 81 -33.58 1.25 9.77
CA CYS A 81 -33.20 2.47 9.04
C CYS A 81 -31.69 2.63 8.91
N VAL A 82 -30.94 2.40 9.99
CA VAL A 82 -29.46 2.45 9.97
C VAL A 82 -28.90 1.38 9.01
N ALA A 83 -29.44 0.16 9.04
CA ALA A 83 -29.09 -0.89 8.08
C ALA A 83 -29.40 -0.49 6.63
N GLY A 84 -30.56 0.13 6.38
CA GLY A 84 -30.90 0.69 5.08
C GLY A 84 -29.89 1.74 4.60
N GLY A 85 -29.46 2.63 5.49
CA GLY A 85 -28.39 3.59 5.22
C GLY A 85 -27.08 2.91 4.81
N TYR A 86 -26.68 1.84 5.51
CA TYR A 86 -25.50 1.05 5.15
C TYR A 86 -25.62 0.36 3.78
N PHE A 87 -26.79 -0.16 3.42
CA PHE A 87 -27.03 -0.72 2.09
C PHE A 87 -26.90 0.34 0.98
N VAL A 88 -27.44 1.54 1.19
CA VAL A 88 -27.28 2.65 0.24
C VAL A 88 -25.80 3.04 0.12
N MET A 89 -25.09 3.14 1.25
CA MET A 89 -23.66 3.44 1.28
C MET A 89 -22.85 2.38 0.52
N LEU A 90 -23.15 1.09 0.73
CA LEU A 90 -22.56 -0.02 -0.03
C LEU A 90 -22.84 0.09 -1.53
N PHE A 91 -24.06 0.42 -1.91
CA PHE A 91 -24.45 0.56 -3.31
C PHE A 91 -23.71 1.73 -3.98
N LEU A 92 -23.59 2.88 -3.30
CA LEU A 92 -22.78 4.00 -3.72
C LEU A 92 -21.30 3.58 -3.88
N CYS A 93 -20.77 2.84 -2.90
CA CYS A 93 -19.40 2.36 -2.93
C CYS A 93 -19.15 1.41 -4.10
N MET A 94 -20.13 0.57 -4.47
CA MET A 94 -20.05 -0.28 -5.66
C MET A 94 -19.99 0.53 -6.97
N ILE A 95 -20.79 1.60 -7.09
CA ILE A 95 -20.80 2.46 -8.29
C ILE A 95 -19.49 3.26 -8.39
N PHE A 96 -19.01 3.82 -7.29
CA PHE A 96 -17.79 4.63 -7.25
C PHE A 96 -16.51 3.80 -7.07
N ARG A 97 -16.61 2.47 -7.03
CA ARG A 97 -15.51 1.50 -6.81
C ARG A 97 -14.26 1.81 -7.63
N LYS A 98 -14.43 2.10 -8.93
CA LYS A 98 -13.32 2.39 -9.85
C LYS A 98 -12.57 3.70 -9.56
N ARG A 99 -13.21 4.65 -8.88
CA ARG A 99 -12.60 5.96 -8.58
C ARG A 99 -12.00 6.01 -7.18
N TRP A 100 -12.60 5.31 -6.22
CA TRP A 100 -12.18 5.33 -4.81
C TRP A 100 -11.08 4.32 -4.48
N ILE A 101 -11.06 3.15 -5.12
CA ILE A 101 -10.11 2.08 -4.78
C ILE A 101 -9.01 1.95 -5.84
N GLU A 102 -9.37 1.86 -7.12
CA GLU A 102 -8.39 1.63 -8.20
C GLU A 102 -7.38 2.76 -8.34
N ARG A 103 -7.80 4.03 -8.33
CA ARG A 103 -6.87 5.16 -8.54
C ARG A 103 -5.81 5.33 -7.44
N PRO A 104 -6.14 5.29 -6.14
CA PRO A 104 -5.10 5.36 -5.10
C PRO A 104 -4.24 4.10 -5.06
N LEU A 105 -4.81 2.92 -5.31
CA LEU A 105 -4.07 1.66 -5.31
C LEU A 105 -3.09 1.57 -6.50
N VAL A 106 -3.52 1.99 -7.69
CA VAL A 106 -2.65 2.07 -8.88
C VAL A 106 -1.58 3.14 -8.71
N LYS A 107 -1.88 4.31 -8.11
CA LYS A 107 -0.84 5.30 -7.80
C LYS A 107 0.17 4.81 -6.78
N PHE A 108 -0.27 4.07 -5.76
CA PHE A 108 0.61 3.46 -4.77
C PHE A 108 1.52 2.39 -5.38
N LEU A 109 0.94 1.48 -6.18
CA LEU A 109 1.68 0.45 -6.91
C LEU A 109 2.65 1.06 -7.93
N ALA A 110 2.21 2.05 -8.71
CA ALA A 110 3.05 2.76 -9.66
C ALA A 110 4.19 3.52 -8.96
N GLY A 111 3.92 4.18 -7.84
CA GLY A 111 4.95 4.85 -7.05
C GLY A 111 5.96 3.90 -6.40
N LEU A 112 5.56 2.65 -6.11
CA LEU A 112 6.48 1.63 -5.60
C LEU A 112 7.35 1.01 -6.69
N LEU A 113 6.76 0.77 -7.86
CA LEU A 113 7.38 0.03 -8.96
C LEU A 113 8.19 0.93 -9.89
N MET A 114 7.79 2.19 -10.05
CA MET A 114 8.41 3.16 -10.98
C MET A 114 9.41 4.11 -10.30
N ASN A 115 9.59 4.00 -8.99
CA ASN A 115 10.68 4.69 -8.29
C ASN A 115 11.94 3.84 -8.44
N GLU A 116 12.60 3.98 -9.60
CA GLU A 116 14.03 3.70 -9.80
C GLU A 116 14.89 4.76 -9.10
#